data_AF-A0A965QAS5-F1
#
_entry.id   AF-A0A965QAS5-F1
#
_cell.length_a   1.000
_cell.length_b   1.000
_cell.length_c   1.000
_cell.angle_alpha   90.00
_cell.angle_beta   90.00
_cell.angle_gamma   90.00
#
_symmetry.space_group_name_H-M   'P 1'
#
loop_
_entity.id
_entity.type
_entity.pdbx_description
1 polymer ?
#
loop_
_entity_poly.entity_id
_entity_poly.type
_entity_poly.pdbx_seq_one_letter_code
_entity_poly.pdbx_strand_id
1 'polypeptide(L)'
;MLVAPGDDRRRFTTGKAVRVSGYVADVKVGGVETVNCKAKDPDARDTHIELTLEPMSEDGAKHLIVEVTPRWRTIVAARGEDWHTNALRRNLKGRWVEVTGWLLYDEEHEANAANTHRGKANIWRATVWEVHPITSIRVLERPPTR
;
A
#
# COMPACT_ATOMS: atom_id res chain seq x y z
N MET A 1 -0.02 10.42 12.07
CA MET A 1 -0.63 9.23 11.41
C MET A 1 -0.65 9.48 9.91
N LEU A 2 -0.34 8.49 9.07
CA LEU A 2 -0.20 8.68 7.61
C LEU A 2 -1.51 9.12 6.95
N VAL A 3 -2.62 8.46 7.30
CA VAL A 3 -3.96 8.75 6.75
C VAL A 3 -4.72 9.85 7.51
N ALA A 4 -4.03 10.63 8.35
CA ALA A 4 -4.68 11.74 9.04
C ALA A 4 -5.20 12.77 8.02
N PRO A 5 -6.41 13.34 8.22
CA PRO A 5 -6.93 14.38 7.33
C PRO A 5 -6.02 15.61 7.20
N GLY A 6 -6.01 16.21 6.01
CA GLY A 6 -5.39 17.52 5.71
C GLY A 6 -4.42 17.43 4.53
N ASP A 7 -3.89 18.56 4.05
CA ASP A 7 -2.91 18.54 2.96
C ASP A 7 -1.63 17.79 3.38
N ASP A 8 -1.23 16.81 2.57
CA ASP A 8 -0.06 15.98 2.79
C ASP A 8 1.04 16.16 1.73
N ARG A 9 0.93 17.10 0.78
CA ARG A 9 1.96 17.38 -0.26
C ARG A 9 3.37 17.60 0.30
N ARG A 10 3.45 18.12 1.53
CA ARG A 10 4.72 18.42 2.22
C ARG A 10 4.80 17.84 3.63
N ARG A 11 3.92 16.89 3.97
CA ARG A 11 3.80 16.38 5.33
C ARG A 11 4.88 15.36 5.69
N PHE A 12 5.34 14.59 4.71
CA PHE A 12 6.35 13.55 4.91
C PHE A 12 7.53 13.75 3.94
N THR A 13 8.46 12.81 3.99
CA THR A 13 9.71 12.86 3.22
C THR A 13 9.90 11.51 2.55
N THR A 14 10.09 11.53 1.23
CA THR A 14 10.43 10.34 0.44
C THR A 14 11.70 9.70 0.96
N GLY A 15 11.73 8.36 1.03
CA GLY A 15 12.86 7.60 1.57
C GLY A 15 12.90 7.50 3.10
N LYS A 16 11.91 8.06 3.81
CA LYS A 16 11.78 7.84 5.25
C LYS A 16 11.31 6.41 5.53
N ALA A 17 12.09 5.65 6.30
CA ALA A 17 11.68 4.32 6.75
C ALA A 17 10.50 4.41 7.74
N VAL A 18 9.51 3.55 7.55
CA VAL A 18 8.30 3.48 8.38
C VAL A 18 7.91 2.05 8.69
N ARG A 19 7.20 1.90 9.82
CA ARG A 19 6.49 0.68 10.19
C ARG A 19 5.05 1.07 10.48
N VAL A 20 4.11 0.39 9.83
CA VAL A 20 2.69 0.73 9.91
C VAL A 20 1.87 -0.53 10.04
N SER A 21 0.76 -0.43 10.78
CA SER A 21 -0.17 -1.55 10.96
C SER A 21 -1.54 -1.18 10.42
N GLY A 22 -2.21 -2.14 9.80
CA GLY A 22 -3.52 -1.93 9.17
C GLY A 22 -4.21 -3.23 8.82
N TYR A 23 -5.52 -3.15 8.61
CA TYR A 23 -6.34 -4.24 8.10
C TYR A 23 -6.25 -4.27 6.57
N VAL A 24 -6.02 -5.43 5.99
CA VAL A 24 -5.89 -5.59 4.53
C VAL A 24 -7.27 -5.68 3.90
N ALA A 25 -7.71 -4.58 3.31
CA ALA A 25 -8.99 -4.49 2.61
C ALA A 25 -8.94 -5.22 1.26
N ASP A 26 -7.86 -5.02 0.50
CA ASP A 26 -7.66 -5.70 -0.78
C ASP A 26 -6.17 -5.91 -1.12
N VAL A 27 -5.92 -6.86 -2.02
CA VAL A 27 -4.60 -7.15 -2.60
C VAL A 27 -4.79 -7.42 -4.09
N LYS A 28 -4.14 -6.64 -4.94
CA LYS A 28 -4.30 -6.71 -6.40
C LYS A 28 -3.00 -6.39 -7.12
N VAL A 29 -2.97 -6.62 -8.43
CA VAL A 29 -1.85 -6.18 -9.27
C VAL A 29 -1.91 -4.67 -9.39
N GLY A 30 -0.78 -3.98 -9.22
CA GLY A 30 -0.65 -2.54 -9.39
C GLY A 30 -1.00 -2.08 -10.81
N GLY A 31 -1.24 -0.78 -10.96
CA GLY A 31 -1.57 -0.19 -12.24
C GLY A 31 -0.43 -0.29 -13.25
N VAL A 32 -0.71 0.13 -14.49
CA VAL A 32 0.36 0.38 -15.46
C VAL A 32 0.89 1.77 -15.18
N GLU A 33 1.90 1.85 -14.31
CA GLU A 33 2.39 3.10 -13.73
C GLU A 33 3.84 3.37 -14.08
N THR A 34 4.27 4.61 -13.86
CA THR A 34 5.63 5.07 -14.17
C THR A 34 6.69 4.32 -13.34
N VAL A 35 6.40 3.99 -12.09
CA VAL A 35 7.30 3.24 -11.18
C VAL A 35 7.62 1.84 -11.71
N ASN A 36 6.69 1.24 -12.45
CA ASN A 36 6.81 -0.05 -13.11
C ASN A 36 7.33 0.04 -14.55
N CYS A 37 7.89 1.20 -14.95
CA CYS A 37 8.27 1.48 -16.34
C CYS A 37 7.14 1.19 -17.35
N LYS A 38 5.88 1.36 -16.93
CA LYS A 38 4.67 1.04 -17.71
C LYS A 38 4.64 -0.41 -18.21
N ALA A 39 5.22 -1.34 -17.45
CA ALA A 39 5.13 -2.76 -17.74
C ALA A 39 3.67 -3.21 -17.85
N LYS A 40 3.38 -4.06 -18.84
CA LYS A 40 2.04 -4.64 -19.06
C LYS A 40 1.88 -6.01 -18.42
N ASP A 41 3.00 -6.73 -18.28
CA ASP A 41 3.04 -8.03 -17.64
C ASP A 41 2.69 -7.88 -16.13
N PRO A 42 1.66 -8.57 -15.62
CA PRO A 42 1.33 -8.58 -14.20
C PRO A 42 2.50 -8.96 -13.28
N ASP A 43 3.40 -9.84 -13.72
CA ASP A 43 4.51 -10.30 -12.88
C ASP A 43 5.64 -9.27 -12.79
N ALA A 44 5.72 -8.37 -13.77
CA ALA A 44 6.62 -7.22 -13.80
C ALA A 44 6.00 -5.94 -13.19
N ARG A 45 4.82 -6.02 -12.58
CA ARG A 45 4.16 -4.93 -11.86
C ARG A 45 4.08 -5.19 -10.37
N ASP A 46 3.95 -4.12 -9.60
CA ASP A 46 3.84 -4.17 -8.15
C ASP A 46 2.60 -4.94 -7.66
N THR A 47 2.66 -5.44 -6.42
CA THR A 47 1.47 -5.90 -5.70
C THR A 47 0.96 -4.72 -4.91
N HIS A 48 -0.22 -4.23 -5.27
CA HIS A 48 -0.92 -3.18 -4.58
C HIS A 48 -1.71 -3.74 -3.40
N ILE A 49 -1.45 -3.26 -2.20
CA ILE A 49 -2.12 -3.68 -0.96
C ILE A 49 -2.78 -2.46 -0.33
N GLU A 50 -4.09 -2.57 -0.09
CA GLU A 50 -4.89 -1.53 0.53
C GLU A 50 -5.04 -1.81 2.03
N LEU A 51 -4.51 -0.91 2.85
CA LEU A 51 -4.61 -0.97 4.31
C LEU A 51 -5.63 0.03 4.83
N THR A 52 -6.47 -0.38 5.77
CA THR A 52 -7.44 0.49 6.47
C THR A 52 -7.39 0.26 7.98
N LEU A 53 -7.88 1.23 8.76
CA LEU A 53 -8.15 1.04 10.18
C LEU A 53 -9.59 0.63 10.46
N GLU A 54 -10.44 0.60 9.43
CA GLU A 54 -11.87 0.29 9.52
C GLU A 54 -12.17 -1.00 8.73
N PRO A 55 -12.08 -2.18 9.36
CA PRO A 55 -12.48 -3.43 8.73
C PRO A 55 -13.90 -3.35 8.18
N MET A 56 -14.16 -4.03 7.06
CA MET A 56 -15.45 -4.07 6.36
C MET A 56 -15.92 -2.75 5.73
N SER A 57 -15.20 -1.65 5.91
CA SER A 57 -15.47 -0.43 5.16
C SER A 57 -15.00 -0.60 3.72
N GLU A 58 -15.85 -0.22 2.76
CA GLU A 58 -15.50 -0.12 1.34
C GLU A 58 -15.04 1.31 0.95
N ASP A 59 -14.89 2.20 1.94
CA ASP A 59 -14.47 3.58 1.71
C ASP A 59 -12.97 3.67 1.41
N GLY A 60 -12.63 3.54 0.13
CA GLY A 60 -11.26 3.71 -0.37
C GLY A 60 -10.62 5.03 0.04
N ALA A 61 -11.39 6.10 0.29
CA ALA A 61 -10.85 7.38 0.76
C ALA A 61 -10.17 7.29 2.13
N LYS A 62 -10.23 6.14 2.81
CA LYS A 62 -9.55 5.86 4.08
C LYS A 62 -8.32 4.95 3.93
N HIS A 63 -8.04 4.46 2.72
CA HIS A 63 -6.99 3.46 2.51
C HIS A 63 -5.60 4.10 2.46
N LEU A 64 -4.64 3.42 3.08
CA LEU A 64 -3.20 3.60 2.86
C LEU A 64 -2.74 2.55 1.86
N ILE A 65 -2.00 2.99 0.84
CA ILE A 65 -1.43 2.08 -0.14
C ILE A 65 -0.03 1.65 0.30
N VAL A 66 0.23 0.36 0.19
CA VAL A 66 1.56 -0.22 0.39
C VAL A 66 1.84 -1.24 -0.72
N GLU A 67 3.08 -1.27 -1.22
CA GLU A 67 3.38 -2.00 -2.45
C GLU A 67 4.57 -2.96 -2.31
N VAL A 68 4.41 -4.18 -2.83
CA VAL A 68 5.50 -5.14 -3.02
C VAL A 68 6.00 -5.06 -4.45
N THR A 69 7.29 -4.77 -4.64
CA THR A 69 7.88 -4.73 -5.98
C THR A 69 8.26 -6.10 -6.51
N PRO A 70 8.31 -6.31 -7.85
CA PRO A 70 8.80 -7.54 -8.46
C PRO A 70 10.17 -7.97 -7.93
N ARG A 71 11.10 -7.00 -7.77
CA ARG A 71 12.43 -7.26 -7.21
C ARG A 71 12.37 -7.87 -5.82
N TRP A 72 11.44 -7.40 -4.99
CA TRP A 72 11.29 -7.90 -3.64
C TRP A 72 10.64 -9.28 -3.60
N ARG A 73 9.70 -9.58 -4.52
CA ARG A 73 9.19 -10.94 -4.72
C ARG A 73 10.32 -11.93 -5.03
N THR A 74 11.30 -11.57 -5.87
CA THR A 74 12.47 -12.42 -6.16
C THR A 74 13.33 -12.67 -4.93
N ILE A 75 13.56 -11.65 -4.10
CA ILE A 75 14.44 -11.74 -2.93
C ILE A 75 13.85 -12.61 -1.82
N VAL A 76 12.54 -12.53 -1.60
CA VAL A 76 11.85 -13.37 -0.60
C VAL A 76 11.61 -14.78 -1.13
N ALA A 77 11.40 -14.96 -2.43
CA ALA A 77 11.35 -16.29 -3.06
C ALA A 77 12.65 -17.08 -2.85
N ALA A 78 13.81 -16.41 -2.91
CA ALA A 78 15.10 -17.04 -2.58
C ALA A 78 15.19 -17.52 -1.11
N ARG A 79 14.26 -17.11 -0.24
CA ARG A 79 14.14 -17.55 1.16
C ARG A 79 13.01 -18.55 1.38
N GLY A 80 12.35 -19.00 0.30
CA GLY A 80 11.24 -19.96 0.36
C GLY A 80 9.88 -19.33 0.64
N GLU A 81 9.74 -18.00 0.51
CA GLU A 81 8.45 -17.31 0.68
C GLU A 81 7.80 -16.98 -0.67
N ASP A 82 6.47 -17.13 -0.75
CA ASP A 82 5.70 -16.78 -1.95
C ASP A 82 4.99 -15.42 -1.75
N TRP A 83 5.56 -14.38 -2.36
CA TRP A 83 4.99 -13.03 -2.37
C TRP A 83 4.38 -12.66 -3.73
N HIS A 84 3.99 -13.64 -4.56
CA HIS A 84 3.17 -13.33 -5.74
C HIS A 84 1.81 -12.76 -5.32
N THR A 85 1.24 -11.89 -6.14
CA THR A 85 -0.02 -11.18 -5.84
C THR A 85 -1.12 -12.12 -5.36
N ASN A 86 -1.29 -13.27 -6.03
CA ASN A 86 -2.32 -14.25 -5.65
C ASN A 86 -2.04 -14.90 -4.28
N ALA A 87 -0.78 -15.14 -3.94
CA ALA A 87 -0.39 -15.70 -2.65
C ALA A 87 -0.59 -14.70 -1.53
N LEU A 88 -0.13 -13.46 -1.72
CA LEU A 88 -0.38 -12.35 -0.79
C LEU A 88 -1.88 -12.12 -0.60
N ARG A 89 -2.67 -12.13 -1.68
CA ARG A 89 -4.13 -11.99 -1.59
C ARG A 89 -4.77 -13.09 -0.75
N ARG A 90 -4.44 -14.36 -0.98
CA ARG A 90 -4.97 -15.48 -0.17
C ARG A 90 -4.56 -15.37 1.29
N ASN A 91 -3.32 -14.96 1.56
CA ASN A 91 -2.74 -15.04 2.88
C ASN A 91 -3.03 -13.80 3.74
N LEU A 92 -3.23 -12.63 3.12
CA LEU A 92 -3.31 -11.35 3.81
C LEU A 92 -4.70 -10.73 3.80
N LYS A 93 -5.48 -10.89 2.72
CA LYS A 93 -6.79 -10.24 2.61
C LYS A 93 -7.68 -10.63 3.80
N GLY A 94 -8.26 -9.62 4.44
CA GLY A 94 -9.12 -9.79 5.60
C GLY A 94 -8.37 -9.97 6.93
N ARG A 95 -7.06 -9.74 6.96
CA ARG A 95 -6.22 -9.85 8.17
C ARG A 95 -5.61 -8.52 8.56
N TRP A 96 -5.25 -8.39 9.84
CA TRP A 96 -4.38 -7.33 10.31
C TRP A 96 -2.93 -7.67 9.99
N VAL A 97 -2.19 -6.68 9.50
CA VAL A 97 -0.77 -6.81 9.22
C VAL A 97 -0.01 -5.63 9.80
N GLU A 98 1.26 -5.87 10.11
CA GLU A 98 2.28 -4.84 10.25
C GLU A 98 3.22 -4.95 9.05
N VAL A 99 3.49 -3.83 8.38
CA VAL A 99 4.43 -3.75 7.27
C VAL A 99 5.55 -2.76 7.58
N THR A 100 6.74 -3.03 7.06
CA THR A 100 7.90 -2.12 7.11
C THR A 100 8.34 -1.81 5.70
N GLY A 101 8.70 -0.55 5.45
CA GLY A 101 9.21 -0.11 4.16
C GLY A 101 9.61 1.36 4.17
N TRP A 102 9.60 1.99 3.00
CA TRP A 102 9.99 3.38 2.80
C TRP A 102 8.83 4.19 2.26
N LEU A 103 8.69 5.43 2.73
CA LEU A 103 7.70 6.33 2.17
C LEU A 103 8.09 6.78 0.76
N LEU A 104 7.12 6.79 -0.13
CA LEU A 104 7.21 7.36 -1.46
C LEU A 104 6.09 8.38 -1.66
N TYR A 105 6.45 9.53 -2.23
CA TYR A 105 5.46 10.49 -2.73
C TYR A 105 5.05 10.10 -4.13
N ASP A 106 3.81 9.65 -4.28
CA ASP A 106 3.29 9.14 -5.54
C ASP A 106 2.49 10.22 -6.27
N GLU A 107 3.23 11.09 -6.97
CA GLU A 107 2.70 12.28 -7.64
C GLU A 107 1.60 11.96 -8.67
N GLU A 108 1.67 10.79 -9.31
CA GLU A 108 0.67 10.32 -10.29
C GLU A 108 -0.73 10.16 -9.66
N HIS A 109 -0.80 10.03 -8.33
CA HIS A 109 -2.02 9.83 -7.56
C HIS A 109 -2.44 11.01 -6.67
N GLU A 110 -1.91 12.21 -6.89
CA GLU A 110 -2.38 13.43 -6.22
C GLU A 110 -3.89 13.67 -6.41
N ALA A 111 -4.45 13.36 -7.58
CA ALA A 111 -5.87 13.55 -7.87
C ALA A 111 -6.76 12.48 -7.22
N ASN A 112 -6.17 11.39 -6.73
CA ASN A 112 -6.88 10.22 -6.20
C ASN A 112 -6.88 10.16 -4.67
N ALA A 113 -6.12 11.04 -4.01
CA ALA A 113 -5.99 11.08 -2.57
C ALA A 113 -6.91 12.10 -1.91
N ALA A 114 -7.62 11.66 -0.87
CA ALA A 114 -8.54 12.50 -0.10
C ALA A 114 -7.82 13.70 0.54
N ASN A 115 -6.54 13.57 0.87
CA ASN A 115 -5.76 14.62 1.52
C ASN A 115 -5.28 15.74 0.57
N THR A 116 -5.08 15.43 -0.71
CA THR A 116 -4.62 16.40 -1.72
C THR A 116 -5.74 16.90 -2.64
N HIS A 117 -6.84 16.14 -2.78
CA HIS A 117 -7.91 16.41 -3.75
C HIS A 117 -9.33 16.20 -3.19
N ARG A 118 -9.65 16.86 -2.08
CA ARG A 118 -10.93 16.74 -1.36
C ARG A 118 -12.17 17.04 -2.22
N GLY A 119 -13.21 16.23 -2.05
CA GLY A 119 -14.56 16.49 -2.58
C GLY A 119 -14.70 16.28 -4.09
N LYS A 120 -13.80 15.49 -4.68
CA LYS A 120 -13.72 15.24 -6.12
C LYS A 120 -14.09 13.78 -6.42
N ALA A 121 -14.39 13.49 -7.67
CA ALA A 121 -14.65 12.11 -8.11
C ALA A 121 -13.35 11.28 -8.09
N ASN A 122 -13.47 9.95 -8.01
CA ASN A 122 -12.35 8.99 -8.09
C ASN A 122 -11.32 9.08 -6.96
N ILE A 123 -11.78 9.39 -5.73
CA ILE A 123 -10.95 9.27 -4.52
C ILE A 123 -11.04 7.84 -4.00
N TRP A 124 -9.90 7.17 -3.93
CA TRP A 124 -9.80 5.76 -3.54
C TRP A 124 -8.61 5.47 -2.61
N ARG A 125 -7.92 6.52 -2.18
CA ARG A 125 -6.88 6.48 -1.14
C ARG A 125 -6.99 7.71 -0.24
N ALA A 126 -6.56 7.58 1.01
CA ALA A 126 -6.58 8.68 1.96
C ALA A 126 -5.47 9.71 1.69
N THR A 127 -4.28 9.21 1.39
CA THR A 127 -3.04 9.98 1.28
C THR A 127 -2.38 9.72 -0.07
N VAL A 128 -1.67 10.71 -0.60
CA VAL A 128 -0.82 10.57 -1.80
C VAL A 128 0.46 9.77 -1.49
N TRP A 129 0.77 9.56 -0.21
CA TRP A 129 1.94 8.82 0.22
C TRP A 129 1.64 7.33 0.30
N GLU A 130 2.59 6.53 -0.15
CA GLU A 130 2.55 5.08 -0.02
C GLU A 130 3.80 4.54 0.69
N VAL A 131 3.72 3.29 1.14
CA VAL A 131 4.92 2.55 1.58
C VAL A 131 5.38 1.68 0.42
N HIS A 132 6.42 2.12 -0.27
CA HIS A 132 6.92 1.52 -1.50
C HIS A 132 8.45 1.61 -1.59
N PRO A 133 9.18 0.49 -1.62
CA PRO A 133 8.68 -0.88 -1.43
C PRO A 133 8.41 -1.20 0.04
N ILE A 134 7.49 -2.13 0.30
CA ILE A 134 7.49 -2.87 1.56
C ILE A 134 8.51 -4.00 1.52
N THR A 135 9.17 -4.21 2.65
CA THR A 135 10.24 -5.20 2.78
C THR A 135 10.07 -6.18 3.92
N SER A 136 9.01 -6.03 4.70
CA SER A 136 8.57 -6.99 5.70
C SER A 136 7.06 -6.90 5.84
N ILE A 137 6.41 -8.05 6.01
CA ILE A 137 4.99 -8.18 6.28
C ILE A 137 4.84 -9.19 7.42
N ARG A 138 4.11 -8.81 8.47
CA ARG A 138 3.80 -9.69 9.60
C ARG A 138 2.30 -9.70 9.83
N VAL A 139 1.66 -10.86 9.74
CA VAL A 139 0.26 -11.02 10.15
C VAL A 139 0.16 -10.85 11.66
N LEU A 140 -0.81 -10.04 12.10
CA LEU A 140 -1.11 -9.80 13.50
C LEU A 140 -2.32 -10.65 13.91
N GLU A 141 -2.26 -11.25 15.11
CA GLU A 141 -3.36 -12.06 15.65
C GLU A 141 -4.58 -11.21 16.05
N ARG A 142 -4.36 -9.93 16.33
CA ARG A 142 -5.37 -8.98 16.83
C ARG A 142 -5.15 -7.61 16.20
N PRO A 143 -6.17 -6.73 16.21
CA PRO A 143 -5.99 -5.33 15.83
C PRO A 143 -4.84 -4.69 16.62
N PRO A 144 -4.03 -3.83 15.99
CA PRO A 144 -2.96 -3.11 16.69
C PRO A 144 -3.57 -2.21 17.78
N THR A 145 -2.96 -2.21 18.96
CA THR A 145 -3.28 -1.25 20.02
C THR A 145 -2.92 0.16 19.55
N ARG A 146 -3.86 1.10 19.70
CA ARG A 146 -3.66 2.53 19.39
C ARG A 146 -2.52 3.14 20.19
#